data_AF-A0A8J2SWQ4-F1
#
_entry.id   AF-A0A8J2SWQ4-F1
#
_cell.length_a   1.000
_cell.length_b   1.000
_cell.length_c   1.000
_cell.angle_alpha   90.00
_cell.angle_beta   90.00
_cell.angle_gamma   90.00
#
_symmetry.space_group_name_H-M   'P 1'
#
loop_
_entity.id
_entity.type
_entity.pdbx_description
1 polymer ?
#
loop_
_entity_poly.entity_id
_entity_poly.type
_entity_poly.pdbx_seq_one_letter_code
_entity_poly.pdbx_strand_id
1 'polypeptide(L)'
;MTTQDLDVSEPRRPNPDTDGAAWVVDVVKGGSKVLATLDVTAELLPPRKNAKGRVVWSLPAEIGQQPRLGLKDKERVLEAYKVQRKKRKEANHEKAKELSKAQKKIEKKQRWAATRLQAEARRGFARDAIRLKRQERAVEALAGSPPPSPPAPARPSVGARARARAAAAPAAAPPVTPHAPRPRPPPDLAVDAPLADRQAWCEQWKARVVAHLDDLARDAWAAAARRADAAPRPAPAAVQRYAPPPAAAPPGPPPGLPPGLGAPVAAPSVPVAPLTAAPAAPGALPYGGDVQAAMRNQDRAAIRQIMKARGTQETRRASAPAALPPPGLAQSTSQPTELPEMPETISFLRSSPLGIRL
;
A
#
# COMPACT_ATOMS: atom_id res chain seq x y z
N MET A 1 -32.74 5.61 25.20
CA MET A 1 -31.78 5.86 24.10
C MET A 1 -31.80 7.33 23.79
N THR A 2 -30.77 8.08 24.19
CA THR A 2 -30.66 9.52 23.91
C THR A 2 -30.58 9.71 22.40
N THR A 3 -31.66 10.23 21.81
CA THR A 3 -31.66 10.84 20.48
C THR A 3 -30.49 11.81 20.44
N GLN A 4 -29.39 11.39 19.81
CA GLN A 4 -28.22 12.24 19.64
C GLN A 4 -28.70 13.49 18.91
N ASP A 5 -28.51 14.66 19.52
CA ASP A 5 -28.88 15.96 18.96
C ASP A 5 -28.16 16.16 17.63
N LEU A 6 -28.85 15.78 16.56
CA LEU A 6 -28.53 16.12 15.19
C LEU A 6 -29.19 17.47 14.95
N ASP A 7 -28.36 18.45 14.68
CA ASP A 7 -28.82 19.80 14.38
C ASP A 7 -28.41 20.17 12.96
N VAL A 8 -29.09 21.16 12.41
CA VAL A 8 -28.90 21.67 11.06
C VAL A 8 -28.39 23.10 11.17
N SER A 9 -27.17 23.33 10.67
CA SER A 9 -26.56 24.66 10.69
C SER A 9 -27.40 25.64 9.86
N GLU A 10 -27.23 26.93 10.13
CA GLU A 10 -27.73 27.95 9.23
C GLU A 10 -27.07 27.81 7.84
N PRO A 11 -27.77 28.12 6.74
CA PRO A 11 -27.21 28.02 5.40
C PRO A 11 -26.01 28.94 5.25
N ARG A 12 -24.91 28.41 4.73
CA ARG A 12 -23.71 29.19 4.42
C ARG A 12 -23.41 29.12 2.93
N ARG A 13 -22.61 30.08 2.46
CA ARG A 13 -22.10 30.01 1.09
C ARG A 13 -21.14 28.82 0.97
N PRO A 14 -21.19 28.06 -0.12
CA PRO A 14 -20.18 27.06 -0.40
C PRO A 14 -18.81 27.73 -0.51
N ASN A 15 -17.76 26.94 -0.29
CA ASN A 15 -16.43 27.39 -0.66
C ASN A 15 -16.40 27.69 -2.17
N PRO A 16 -15.63 28.71 -2.61
CA PRO A 16 -15.58 29.10 -4.01
C PRO A 16 -15.15 27.95 -4.95
N ASP A 17 -14.49 26.92 -4.42
CA ASP A 17 -14.08 25.73 -5.16
C ASP A 17 -15.21 24.69 -5.38
N THR A 18 -16.41 24.92 -4.82
CA THR A 18 -17.55 23.98 -4.93
C THR A 18 -18.53 24.50 -5.98
N ASP A 19 -18.42 23.98 -7.20
CA ASP A 19 -19.22 24.44 -8.33
C ASP A 19 -20.73 24.19 -8.14
N GLY A 20 -21.53 25.22 -8.39
CA GLY A 20 -22.95 25.10 -8.74
C GLY A 20 -23.98 25.21 -7.61
N ALA A 21 -23.59 25.07 -6.34
CA ALA A 21 -24.50 25.31 -5.22
C ALA A 21 -24.50 26.80 -4.82
N ALA A 22 -25.68 27.42 -4.68
CA ALA A 22 -25.77 28.78 -4.14
C ALA A 22 -25.59 28.79 -2.62
N TRP A 23 -26.03 27.71 -1.95
CA TRP A 23 -26.06 27.57 -0.50
C TRP A 23 -25.80 26.12 -0.09
N VAL A 24 -25.08 25.94 1.01
CA VAL A 24 -24.83 24.63 1.63
C VAL A 24 -25.23 24.66 3.10
N VAL A 25 -25.67 23.51 3.61
CA VAL A 25 -26.11 23.34 4.99
C VAL A 25 -25.36 22.17 5.60
N ASP A 26 -24.81 22.37 6.80
CA ASP A 26 -24.09 21.35 7.53
C ASP A 26 -25.02 20.64 8.52
N VAL A 27 -25.02 19.32 8.50
CA VAL A 27 -25.64 18.49 9.54
C VAL A 27 -24.60 18.28 10.63
N VAL A 28 -24.84 18.85 11.80
CA VAL A 28 -23.92 18.86 12.93
C VAL A 28 -24.42 17.90 14.00
N LYS A 29 -23.51 17.21 14.68
CA LYS A 29 -23.82 16.36 15.83
C LYS A 29 -23.16 16.92 17.08
N GLY A 30 -23.94 17.13 18.14
CA GLY A 30 -23.45 17.66 19.41
C GLY A 30 -22.80 19.04 19.26
N GLY A 31 -23.37 19.91 18.42
CA GLY A 31 -22.99 21.32 18.25
C GLY A 31 -21.61 21.61 17.61
N SER A 32 -20.74 20.62 17.45
CA SER A 32 -19.35 20.85 17.01
C SER A 32 -18.93 20.03 15.79
N LYS A 33 -19.48 18.81 15.63
CA LYS A 33 -19.00 17.88 14.60
C LYS A 33 -19.89 17.90 13.37
N VAL A 34 -19.39 18.46 12.27
CA VAL A 34 -20.03 18.36 10.95
C VAL A 34 -19.97 16.91 10.46
N LEU A 35 -21.14 16.32 10.20
CA LEU A 35 -21.28 14.94 9.70
C LEU A 35 -21.43 14.88 8.18
N ALA A 36 -22.11 15.87 7.60
CA ALA A 36 -22.28 16.01 6.17
C ALA A 36 -22.61 17.46 5.83
N THR A 37 -22.16 17.88 4.65
CA THR A 37 -22.55 19.12 4.01
C THR A 37 -23.48 18.75 2.87
N LEU A 38 -24.65 19.38 2.82
CA LEU A 38 -25.70 19.14 1.82
C LEU A 38 -25.89 20.41 1.01
N ASP A 39 -25.98 20.25 -0.31
CA ASP A 39 -26.27 21.35 -1.22
C ASP A 39 -27.76 21.69 -1.13
N VAL A 40 -28.06 22.97 -0.92
CA VAL A 40 -29.44 23.43 -0.83
C VAL A 40 -29.93 23.70 -2.24
N THR A 41 -30.48 22.65 -2.86
CA THR A 41 -31.11 22.73 -4.18
C THR A 41 -32.63 22.83 -4.07
N ALA A 42 -33.29 23.28 -5.14
CA ALA A 42 -34.75 23.28 -5.23
C ALA A 42 -35.36 21.86 -5.14
N GLU A 43 -34.57 20.81 -5.43
CA GLU A 43 -34.98 19.42 -5.24
C GLU A 43 -35.00 19.02 -3.76
N LEU A 44 -33.98 19.45 -3.01
CA LEU A 44 -33.87 19.15 -1.57
C LEU A 44 -34.94 19.92 -0.78
N LEU A 45 -35.11 21.20 -1.09
CA LEU A 45 -36.09 22.07 -0.46
C LEU A 45 -36.97 22.70 -1.55
N PRO A 46 -38.09 22.07 -1.91
CA PRO A 46 -39.01 22.64 -2.89
C PRO A 46 -39.74 23.88 -2.32
N PRO A 47 -40.05 24.89 -3.15
CA PRO A 47 -40.77 26.08 -2.72
C PRO A 47 -42.07 25.72 -2.01
N ARG A 48 -42.29 26.28 -0.83
CA ARG A 48 -43.50 26.02 -0.04
C ARG A 48 -44.53 27.10 -0.31
N LYS A 49 -45.74 26.69 -0.67
CA LYS A 49 -46.90 27.58 -0.82
C LYS A 49 -47.83 27.44 0.39
N ASN A 50 -48.45 28.53 0.82
CA ASN A 50 -49.54 28.47 1.79
C ASN A 50 -50.84 27.99 1.12
N ALA A 51 -51.90 27.79 1.91
CA ALA A 51 -53.22 27.42 1.40
C ALA A 51 -53.80 28.44 0.39
N LYS A 52 -53.31 29.69 0.42
CA LYS A 52 -53.67 30.77 -0.52
C LYS A 52 -52.78 30.79 -1.78
N GLY A 53 -51.94 29.78 -1.98
CA GLY A 53 -51.02 29.68 -3.13
C GLY A 53 -49.80 30.60 -3.11
N ARG A 54 -49.64 31.46 -2.08
CA ARG A 54 -48.47 32.35 -1.95
C ARG A 54 -47.26 31.57 -1.49
N VAL A 55 -46.11 31.83 -2.10
CA VAL A 55 -44.83 31.23 -1.74
C VAL A 55 -44.40 31.78 -0.38
N VAL A 56 -44.41 30.92 0.64
CA VAL A 56 -43.97 31.21 2.01
C VAL A 56 -42.46 31.08 2.12
N TRP A 57 -41.86 30.20 1.31
CA TRP A 57 -40.43 29.97 1.28
C TRP A 57 -39.98 29.57 -0.13
N SER A 58 -38.91 30.20 -0.60
CA SER A 58 -38.19 29.87 -1.82
C SER A 58 -36.70 30.12 -1.60
N LEU A 59 -35.85 29.43 -2.36
CA LEU A 59 -34.44 29.79 -2.40
C LEU A 59 -34.30 31.24 -2.90
N PRO A 60 -33.56 32.11 -2.20
CA PRO A 60 -33.22 33.42 -2.73
C PRO A 60 -32.45 33.26 -4.05
N ALA A 61 -32.95 33.91 -5.10
CA ALA A 61 -32.24 33.98 -6.38
C ALA A 61 -31.01 34.90 -6.28
N GLU A 62 -31.07 35.88 -5.36
CA GLU A 62 -29.98 36.80 -5.10
C GLU A 62 -28.98 36.21 -4.12
N ILE A 63 -27.71 36.20 -4.53
CA ILE A 63 -26.58 35.68 -3.76
C ILE A 63 -26.39 36.45 -2.44
N GLY A 64 -26.89 37.69 -2.35
CA GLY A 64 -26.78 38.56 -1.18
C GLY A 64 -27.70 38.20 0.00
N GLN A 65 -28.78 37.45 -0.22
CA GLN A 65 -29.77 37.18 0.82
C GLN A 65 -29.61 35.77 1.39
N GLN A 66 -29.25 35.67 2.67
CA GLN A 66 -29.13 34.38 3.35
C GLN A 66 -30.52 33.76 3.56
N PRO A 67 -30.78 32.53 3.05
CA PRO A 67 -32.04 31.86 3.31
C PRO A 67 -32.17 31.53 4.80
N ARG A 68 -33.35 31.80 5.37
CA ARG A 68 -33.68 31.35 6.72
C ARG A 68 -34.44 30.03 6.63
N LEU A 69 -33.93 28.99 7.28
CA LEU A 69 -34.58 27.68 7.31
C LEU A 69 -35.55 27.60 8.47
N GLY A 70 -36.82 27.33 8.19
CA GLY A 70 -37.80 26.99 9.22
C GLY A 70 -37.60 25.58 9.75
N LEU A 71 -38.26 25.25 10.87
CA LEU A 71 -38.21 23.92 11.50
C LEU A 71 -38.51 22.78 10.51
N LYS A 72 -39.56 22.93 9.69
CA LYS A 72 -39.95 21.93 8.67
C LYS A 72 -38.89 21.76 7.58
N ASP A 73 -38.14 22.81 7.28
CA ASP A 73 -37.09 22.76 6.25
C ASP A 73 -35.85 22.06 6.83
N LYS A 74 -35.51 22.31 8.11
CA LYS A 74 -34.48 21.56 8.85
C LYS A 74 -34.83 20.07 8.96
N GLU A 75 -36.09 19.71 9.23
CA GLU A 75 -36.56 18.32 9.23
C GLU A 75 -36.33 17.63 7.88
N ARG A 76 -36.67 18.28 6.77
CA ARG A 76 -36.42 17.75 5.42
C ARG A 76 -34.93 17.55 5.13
N VAL A 77 -34.08 18.48 5.54
CA VAL A 77 -32.62 18.34 5.43
C VAL A 77 -32.14 17.11 6.21
N LEU A 78 -32.67 16.88 7.42
CA LEU A 78 -32.34 15.69 8.22
C LEU A 78 -32.85 14.39 7.58
N GLU A 79 -34.03 14.38 6.98
CA GLU A 79 -34.52 13.21 6.23
C GLU A 79 -33.65 12.89 5.02
N ALA A 80 -33.31 13.90 4.23
CA ALA A 80 -32.41 13.74 3.10
C ALA A 80 -31.03 13.23 3.54
N TYR A 81 -30.51 13.75 4.65
CA TYR A 81 -29.30 13.23 5.29
C TYR A 81 -29.42 11.74 5.65
N LYS A 82 -30.53 11.31 6.26
CA LYS A 82 -30.77 9.90 6.60
C LYS A 82 -30.79 9.02 5.34
N VAL A 83 -31.44 9.48 4.27
CA VAL A 83 -31.48 8.78 2.97
C VAL A 83 -30.08 8.68 2.37
N GLN A 84 -29.31 9.77 2.31
CA GLN A 84 -27.93 9.76 1.82
C GLN A 84 -27.04 8.86 2.68
N ARG A 85 -27.19 8.89 4.01
CA ARG A 85 -26.45 8.02 4.93
C ARG A 85 -26.78 6.55 4.69
N LYS A 86 -28.04 6.20 4.44
CA LYS A 86 -28.45 4.83 4.10
C LYS A 86 -27.83 4.39 2.77
N LYS A 87 -27.95 5.21 1.72
CA LYS A 87 -27.31 4.94 0.41
C LYS A 87 -25.80 4.74 0.51
N ARG A 88 -25.09 5.59 1.29
CA ARG A 88 -23.65 5.45 1.54
C ARG A 88 -23.31 4.13 2.26
N LYS A 89 -24.12 3.71 3.22
CA LYS A 89 -23.92 2.41 3.91
C LYS A 89 -24.10 1.24 2.95
N GLU A 90 -25.13 1.26 2.11
CA GLU A 90 -25.39 0.22 1.10
C GLU A 90 -24.25 0.15 0.09
N ALA A 91 -23.82 1.28 -0.46
CA ALA A 91 -22.68 1.34 -1.38
C ALA A 91 -21.37 0.86 -0.74
N ASN A 92 -21.10 1.22 0.52
CA ASN A 92 -19.93 0.74 1.24
C ASN A 92 -19.99 -0.78 1.51
N HIS A 93 -21.17 -1.30 1.81
CA HIS A 93 -21.38 -2.73 2.00
C HIS A 93 -21.19 -3.52 0.70
N GLU A 94 -21.64 -2.98 -0.43
CA GLU A 94 -21.38 -3.58 -1.74
C GLU A 94 -19.88 -3.59 -2.08
N LYS A 95 -19.19 -2.45 -1.92
CA LYS A 95 -17.73 -2.37 -2.08
C LYS A 95 -16.99 -3.35 -1.16
N ALA A 96 -17.44 -3.50 0.09
CA ALA A 96 -16.85 -4.46 1.03
C ALA A 96 -17.02 -5.91 0.55
N LYS A 97 -18.18 -6.26 -0.03
CA LYS A 97 -18.41 -7.58 -0.64
C LYS A 97 -17.49 -7.81 -1.84
N GLU A 98 -17.30 -6.81 -2.69
CA GLU A 98 -16.38 -6.90 -3.83
C GLU A 98 -14.93 -7.08 -3.39
N LEU A 99 -14.47 -6.30 -2.42
CA LEU A 99 -13.14 -6.44 -1.84
C LEU A 99 -12.94 -7.83 -1.20
N SER A 100 -13.96 -8.35 -0.50
CA SER A 100 -13.91 -9.70 0.05
C SER A 100 -13.78 -10.79 -1.04
N LYS A 101 -14.54 -10.67 -2.14
CA LYS A 101 -14.41 -11.58 -3.29
C LYS A 101 -13.03 -11.48 -3.94
N ALA A 102 -12.50 -10.28 -4.11
CA ALA A 102 -11.17 -10.04 -4.66
C ALA A 102 -10.08 -10.65 -3.75
N GLN A 103 -10.18 -10.46 -2.44
CA GLN A 103 -9.27 -11.03 -1.45
C GLN A 103 -9.28 -12.56 -1.49
N LYS A 104 -10.47 -13.19 -1.50
CA LYS A 104 -10.58 -14.66 -1.66
C LYS A 104 -9.95 -15.17 -2.96
N LYS A 105 -10.05 -14.41 -4.05
CA LYS A 105 -9.41 -14.76 -5.33
C LYS A 105 -7.88 -14.67 -5.25
N ILE A 106 -7.36 -13.64 -4.57
CA ILE A 106 -5.92 -13.48 -4.33
C ILE A 106 -5.41 -14.61 -3.43
N GLU A 107 -6.09 -14.88 -2.31
CA GLU A 107 -5.74 -15.95 -1.38
C GLU A 107 -5.76 -17.32 -2.07
N LYS A 108 -6.79 -17.60 -2.89
CA LYS A 108 -6.83 -18.83 -3.69
C LYS A 108 -5.63 -18.93 -4.63
N LYS A 109 -5.27 -17.85 -5.33
CA LYS A 109 -4.08 -17.82 -6.20
C LYS A 109 -2.79 -18.07 -5.42
N GLN A 110 -2.63 -17.44 -4.26
CA GLN A 110 -1.48 -17.65 -3.38
C GLN A 110 -1.39 -19.09 -2.88
N ARG A 111 -2.52 -19.68 -2.47
CA ARG A 111 -2.59 -21.09 -2.06
C ARG A 111 -2.18 -22.02 -3.20
N TRP A 112 -2.66 -21.78 -4.42
CA TRP A 112 -2.24 -22.55 -5.60
C TRP A 112 -0.75 -22.38 -5.92
N ALA A 113 -0.22 -21.15 -5.82
CA ALA A 113 1.20 -20.89 -6.02
C ALA A 113 2.06 -21.61 -4.97
N ALA A 114 1.66 -21.59 -3.69
CA ALA A 114 2.33 -22.28 -2.60
C ALA A 114 2.32 -23.80 -2.81
N THR A 115 1.18 -24.39 -3.18
CA THR A 115 1.09 -25.83 -3.50
C THR A 115 2.01 -26.20 -4.66
N ARG A 116 2.07 -25.36 -5.70
CA ARG A 116 2.96 -25.58 -6.85
C ARG A 116 4.43 -25.53 -6.43
N LEU A 117 4.82 -24.53 -5.64
CA LEU A 117 6.18 -24.40 -5.11
C LEU A 117 6.56 -25.62 -4.24
N GLN A 118 5.63 -26.10 -3.41
CA GLN A 118 5.85 -27.30 -2.59
C GLN A 118 6.03 -28.55 -3.46
N ALA A 119 5.26 -28.69 -4.54
CA ALA A 119 5.42 -29.80 -5.48
C ALA A 119 6.75 -29.75 -6.23
N GLU A 120 7.19 -28.55 -6.65
CA GLU A 120 8.50 -28.34 -7.29
C GLU A 120 9.64 -28.63 -6.32
N ALA A 121 9.54 -28.18 -5.06
CA ALA A 121 10.51 -28.50 -4.02
C ALA A 121 10.62 -30.02 -3.80
N ARG A 122 9.49 -30.74 -3.69
CA ARG A 122 9.47 -32.21 -3.57
C ARG A 122 10.16 -32.89 -4.76
N ARG A 123 9.96 -32.38 -5.98
CA ARG A 123 10.65 -32.89 -7.19
C ARG A 123 12.15 -32.60 -7.14
N GLY A 124 12.55 -31.43 -6.65
CA GLY A 124 13.95 -31.08 -6.42
C GLY A 124 14.62 -32.07 -5.46
N PHE A 125 14.03 -32.26 -4.27
CA PHE A 125 14.53 -33.22 -3.28
C PHE A 125 14.64 -34.65 -3.82
N ALA A 126 13.66 -35.10 -4.61
CA ALA A 126 13.72 -36.43 -5.22
C ALA A 126 14.89 -36.56 -6.20
N ARG A 127 15.18 -35.52 -6.99
CA ARG A 127 16.33 -35.50 -7.91
C ARG A 127 17.65 -35.51 -7.16
N ASP A 128 17.76 -34.73 -6.10
CA ASP A 128 18.96 -34.66 -5.27
C ASP A 128 19.21 -35.99 -4.55
N ALA A 129 18.17 -36.65 -4.04
CA ALA A 129 18.28 -37.99 -3.46
C ALA A 129 18.79 -39.03 -4.46
N ILE A 130 18.33 -38.99 -5.72
CA ILE A 130 18.84 -39.87 -6.78
C ILE A 130 20.32 -39.56 -7.09
N ARG A 131 20.68 -38.27 -7.13
CA ARG A 131 22.07 -37.85 -7.37
C ARG A 131 22.99 -38.33 -6.26
N LEU A 132 22.57 -38.21 -5.00
CA LEU A 132 23.32 -38.67 -3.84
C LEU A 132 23.52 -40.19 -3.88
N LYS A 133 22.46 -40.97 -4.13
CA LYS A 133 22.57 -42.43 -4.31
C LYS A 133 23.52 -42.84 -5.45
N ARG A 134 23.58 -42.07 -6.53
CA ARG A 134 24.55 -42.31 -7.62
C ARG A 134 25.99 -42.04 -7.18
N GLN A 135 26.21 -40.99 -6.39
CA GLN A 135 27.52 -40.68 -5.82
C GLN A 135 27.96 -41.75 -4.83
N GLU A 136 27.07 -42.21 -3.95
CA GLU A 136 27.33 -43.32 -3.01
C GLU A 136 27.76 -44.58 -3.75
N ARG A 137 27.02 -45.00 -4.78
CA ARG A 137 27.39 -46.16 -5.62
C ARG A 137 28.72 -45.99 -6.34
N ALA A 138 29.04 -44.77 -6.80
CA ALA A 138 30.31 -44.50 -7.45
C ALA A 138 31.49 -44.60 -6.46
N VAL A 139 31.30 -44.14 -5.22
CA VAL A 139 32.30 -44.28 -4.15
C VAL A 139 32.46 -45.75 -3.75
N GLU A 140 31.37 -46.50 -3.61
CA GLU A 140 31.40 -47.93 -3.31
C GLU A 140 32.10 -48.74 -4.40
N ALA A 141 31.85 -48.42 -5.68
CA ALA A 141 32.56 -49.04 -6.81
C ALA A 141 34.07 -48.74 -6.82
N LEU A 142 34.48 -47.55 -6.36
CA LEU A 142 35.90 -47.21 -6.17
C LEU A 142 36.52 -47.97 -4.99
N ALA A 143 35.78 -48.14 -3.90
CA ALA A 143 36.26 -48.85 -2.71
C ALA A 143 36.38 -50.37 -2.92
N GLY A 144 35.51 -50.95 -3.76
CA GLY A 144 35.53 -52.38 -4.10
C GLY A 144 36.45 -52.77 -5.27
N SER A 145 36.97 -51.80 -6.04
CA SER A 145 38.00 -52.09 -7.05
C SER A 145 39.38 -52.15 -6.38
N PRO A 146 40.18 -53.21 -6.62
CA PRO A 146 41.58 -53.19 -6.23
C PRO A 146 42.24 -51.96 -6.85
N PRO A 147 43.13 -51.25 -6.12
CA PRO A 147 43.80 -50.08 -6.66
C PRO A 147 44.41 -50.45 -8.01
N PRO A 148 44.23 -49.61 -9.06
CA PRO A 148 44.82 -49.91 -10.35
C PRO A 148 46.31 -50.13 -10.14
N SER A 149 46.81 -51.29 -10.58
CA SER A 149 48.23 -51.60 -10.53
C SER A 149 49.01 -50.40 -11.06
N PRO A 150 50.06 -49.95 -10.35
CA PRO A 150 50.80 -48.76 -10.74
C PRO A 150 51.16 -48.85 -12.23
N PRO A 151 50.97 -47.77 -13.01
CA PRO A 151 51.28 -47.80 -14.43
C PRO A 151 52.72 -48.23 -14.58
N ALA A 152 52.94 -49.32 -15.33
CA ALA A 152 54.27 -49.77 -15.68
C ALA A 152 55.05 -48.56 -16.21
N PRO A 153 56.32 -48.36 -15.80
CA PRO A 153 57.10 -47.17 -16.16
C PRO A 153 57.04 -46.99 -17.67
N ALA A 154 56.42 -45.89 -18.10
CA ALA A 154 56.28 -45.57 -19.50
C ALA A 154 57.68 -45.50 -20.11
N ARG A 155 57.99 -46.46 -20.99
CA ARG A 155 59.15 -46.33 -21.87
C ARG A 155 59.00 -45.02 -22.64
N PRO A 156 60.03 -44.16 -22.69
CA PRO A 156 59.96 -42.88 -23.37
C PRO A 156 59.69 -43.11 -24.86
N SER A 157 58.46 -42.84 -25.31
CA SER A 157 58.13 -42.82 -26.73
C SER A 157 58.67 -41.51 -27.32
N VAL A 158 59.75 -41.64 -28.07
CA VAL A 158 60.29 -40.61 -28.95
C VAL A 158 59.25 -40.31 -30.02
N GLY A 159 58.45 -39.25 -29.85
CA GLY A 159 57.45 -38.91 -30.88
C GLY A 159 56.51 -37.73 -30.60
N ALA A 160 56.52 -37.11 -29.42
CA ALA A 160 55.60 -36.02 -29.08
C ALA A 160 56.15 -34.61 -29.39
N ARG A 161 56.83 -34.42 -30.53
CA ARG A 161 57.39 -33.10 -30.92
C ARG A 161 56.72 -32.42 -32.12
N ALA A 162 55.59 -32.93 -32.61
CA ALA A 162 55.01 -32.45 -33.88
C ALA A 162 53.61 -31.79 -33.79
N ARG A 163 53.02 -31.55 -32.61
CA ARG A 163 51.68 -30.90 -32.52
C ARG A 163 51.58 -29.73 -31.54
N ALA A 164 52.65 -28.95 -31.41
CA ALA A 164 52.67 -27.73 -30.61
C ALA A 164 52.56 -26.42 -31.44
N ARG A 165 52.18 -26.48 -32.72
CA ARG A 165 52.08 -25.28 -33.59
C ARG A 165 50.81 -25.29 -34.45
N ALA A 166 49.65 -25.13 -33.82
CA ALA A 166 48.41 -24.71 -34.51
C ALA A 166 47.32 -24.34 -33.50
N ALA A 167 47.50 -23.25 -32.73
CA ALA A 167 46.40 -22.59 -32.01
C ALA A 167 46.84 -21.18 -31.55
N ALA A 168 47.06 -20.28 -32.50
CA ALA A 168 47.17 -18.86 -32.23
C ALA A 168 45.98 -18.15 -32.90
N ALA A 169 44.87 -18.05 -32.17
CA ALA A 169 43.76 -17.17 -32.49
C ALA A 169 43.23 -16.59 -31.16
N PRO A 170 43.25 -15.26 -30.96
CA PRO A 170 42.70 -14.65 -29.75
C PRO A 170 41.18 -14.56 -29.86
N ALA A 171 40.46 -15.50 -29.25
CA ALA A 171 39.05 -15.35 -28.96
C ALA A 171 38.89 -14.53 -27.67
N ALA A 172 38.20 -13.40 -27.77
CA ALA A 172 37.83 -12.54 -26.66
C ALA A 172 37.10 -13.33 -25.56
N ALA A 173 37.69 -13.39 -24.37
CA ALA A 173 37.08 -14.00 -23.20
C ALA A 173 35.94 -13.11 -22.66
N PRO A 174 34.76 -13.65 -22.33
CA PRO A 174 33.73 -12.90 -21.63
C PRO A 174 34.19 -12.55 -20.19
N PRO A 175 33.69 -11.45 -19.61
CA PRO A 175 34.11 -11.02 -18.28
C PRO A 175 33.76 -12.06 -17.22
N VAL A 176 34.77 -12.50 -16.49
CA VAL A 176 34.64 -13.35 -15.30
C VAL A 176 33.96 -12.53 -14.21
N THR A 177 32.69 -12.80 -13.93
CA THR A 177 32.05 -12.29 -12.70
C THR A 177 32.76 -12.92 -11.49
N PRO A 178 33.25 -12.13 -10.53
CA PRO A 178 33.85 -12.67 -9.32
C PRO A 178 32.77 -13.45 -8.55
N HIS A 179 32.97 -14.75 -8.40
CA HIS A 179 32.13 -15.58 -7.55
C HIS A 179 32.29 -15.11 -6.10
N ALA A 180 31.20 -14.64 -5.49
CA ALA A 180 31.15 -14.41 -4.06
C ALA A 180 31.50 -15.73 -3.32
N PRO A 181 32.34 -15.70 -2.28
CA PRO A 181 32.74 -16.90 -1.56
C PRO A 181 31.49 -17.56 -0.97
N ARG A 182 31.21 -18.80 -1.38
CA ARG A 182 30.18 -19.63 -0.75
C ARG A 182 30.50 -19.79 0.74
N PRO A 183 29.52 -19.68 1.64
CA PRO A 183 29.73 -20.02 3.04
C PRO A 183 30.20 -21.48 3.12
N ARG A 184 31.40 -21.69 3.69
CA ARG A 184 31.94 -23.04 3.90
C ARG A 184 31.02 -23.79 4.88
N PRO A 185 30.69 -25.07 4.62
CA PRO A 185 30.09 -25.91 5.64
C PRO A 185 31.05 -26.02 6.84
N PRO A 186 30.53 -26.09 8.08
CA PRO A 186 31.37 -26.14 9.27
C PRO A 186 32.15 -27.46 9.35
N PRO A 187 33.29 -27.47 10.07
CA PRO A 187 34.00 -28.71 10.42
C PRO A 187 33.10 -29.59 11.29
N ASP A 188 33.20 -30.92 11.11
CA ASP A 188 32.49 -31.91 11.90
C ASP A 188 32.77 -31.69 13.40
N LEU A 189 31.75 -31.24 14.14
CA LEU A 189 31.82 -31.12 15.59
C LEU A 189 31.37 -32.45 16.20
N ALA A 190 32.23 -32.95 17.09
CA ALA A 190 32.02 -34.16 17.88
C ALA A 190 30.60 -34.20 18.48
N VAL A 191 30.03 -35.40 18.49
CA VAL A 191 28.62 -35.70 18.78
C VAL A 191 28.20 -35.40 20.24
N ASP A 192 29.10 -34.93 21.10
CA ASP A 192 28.89 -34.83 22.56
C ASP A 192 28.69 -33.41 23.13
N ALA A 193 28.47 -32.39 22.30
CA ALA A 193 28.11 -31.06 22.84
C ALA A 193 26.69 -31.06 23.49
N PRO A 194 26.50 -30.40 24.65
CA PRO A 194 25.21 -30.32 25.35
C PRO A 194 24.09 -29.78 24.45
N LEU A 195 22.86 -30.28 24.62
CA LEU A 195 21.71 -29.94 23.77
C LEU A 195 21.42 -28.42 23.73
N ALA A 196 21.69 -27.70 24.81
CA ALA A 196 21.50 -26.25 24.93
C ALA A 196 22.44 -25.46 23.99
N ASP A 197 23.70 -25.91 23.84
CA ASP A 197 24.67 -25.26 22.96
C ASP A 197 24.33 -25.48 21.48
N ARG A 198 23.73 -26.63 21.15
CA ARG A 198 23.21 -26.88 19.79
C ARG A 198 22.07 -25.95 19.41
N GLN A 199 21.17 -25.65 20.35
CA GLN A 199 20.04 -24.77 20.08
C GLN A 199 20.48 -23.30 19.94
N ALA A 200 21.36 -22.83 20.82
CA ALA A 200 21.97 -21.50 20.70
C ALA A 200 22.74 -21.34 19.38
N TRP A 201 23.49 -22.37 18.99
CA TRP A 201 24.21 -22.40 17.71
C TRP A 201 23.26 -22.40 16.51
N CYS A 202 22.18 -23.19 16.53
CA CYS A 202 21.17 -23.20 15.47
C CYS A 202 20.51 -21.83 15.29
N GLU A 203 20.16 -21.13 16.37
CA GLU A 203 19.59 -19.78 16.30
C GLU A 203 20.61 -18.76 15.77
N GLN A 204 21.87 -18.85 16.20
CA GLN A 204 22.95 -18.00 15.67
C GLN A 204 23.18 -18.24 14.17
N TRP A 205 23.14 -19.50 13.72
CA TRP A 205 23.28 -19.85 12.31
C TRP A 205 22.10 -19.32 11.48
N LYS A 206 20.86 -19.50 11.96
CA LYS A 206 19.66 -18.92 11.33
C LYS A 206 19.79 -17.41 11.20
N ALA A 207 20.20 -16.71 12.26
CA ALA A 207 20.40 -15.27 12.25
C ALA A 207 21.43 -14.83 11.20
N ARG A 208 22.55 -15.56 11.07
CA ARG A 208 23.57 -15.29 10.03
C ARG A 208 23.03 -15.51 8.62
N VAL A 209 22.24 -16.57 8.41
CA VAL A 209 21.62 -16.84 7.10
C VAL A 209 20.62 -15.75 6.73
N VAL A 210 19.77 -15.31 7.67
CA VAL A 210 18.83 -14.21 7.44
C VAL A 210 19.56 -12.91 7.10
N ALA A 211 20.60 -12.56 7.87
CA ALA A 211 21.41 -11.36 7.60
C ALA A 211 22.05 -11.41 6.20
N HIS A 212 22.58 -12.57 5.79
CA HIS A 212 23.16 -12.75 4.47
C HIS A 212 22.13 -12.61 3.33
N LEU A 213 20.91 -13.13 3.53
CA LEU A 213 19.83 -12.97 2.56
C LEU A 213 19.37 -11.50 2.43
N ASP A 214 19.35 -10.76 3.55
CA ASP A 214 19.04 -9.32 3.54
C ASP A 214 20.11 -8.50 2.81
N ASP A 215 21.39 -8.85 2.98
CA ASP A 215 22.49 -8.23 2.23
C ASP A 215 22.35 -8.50 0.72
N LEU A 216 22.07 -9.75 0.33
CA LEU A 216 21.82 -10.11 -1.08
C LEU A 216 20.60 -9.38 -1.66
N ALA A 217 19.53 -9.22 -0.87
CA ALA A 217 18.35 -8.47 -1.29
C ALA A 217 18.67 -6.98 -1.49
N ARG A 218 19.48 -6.38 -0.59
CA ARG A 218 19.96 -5.00 -0.73
C ARG A 218 20.82 -4.83 -1.98
N ASP A 219 21.74 -5.76 -2.25
CA ASP A 219 22.59 -5.71 -3.43
C ASP A 219 21.79 -5.86 -4.73
N ALA A 220 20.81 -6.77 -4.75
CA ALA A 220 19.90 -6.95 -5.88
C ALA A 220 19.08 -5.68 -6.15
N TRP A 221 18.60 -5.02 -5.10
CA TRP A 221 17.85 -3.77 -5.22
C TRP A 221 18.73 -2.61 -5.71
N ALA A 222 19.96 -2.50 -5.21
CA ALA A 222 20.94 -1.52 -5.69
C ALA A 222 21.34 -1.77 -7.16
N ALA A 223 21.47 -3.03 -7.57
CA ALA A 223 21.69 -3.39 -8.97
C ALA A 223 20.49 -3.04 -9.86
N ALA A 224 19.26 -3.24 -9.39
CA ALA A 224 18.06 -2.87 -10.12
C ALA A 224 17.93 -1.34 -10.27
N ALA A 225 18.23 -0.57 -9.22
CA ALA A 225 18.25 0.89 -9.28
C ALA A 225 19.26 1.40 -10.32
N ARG A 226 20.49 0.85 -10.31
CA ARG A 226 21.51 1.18 -11.33
C ARG A 226 21.05 0.84 -12.76
N ARG A 227 20.33 -0.26 -12.95
CA ARG A 227 19.73 -0.60 -14.27
C ARG A 227 18.62 0.36 -14.68
N ALA A 228 17.82 0.84 -13.73
CA ALA A 228 16.78 1.82 -14.01
C ALA A 228 17.38 3.18 -14.41
N ASP A 229 18.47 3.60 -13.77
CA ASP A 229 19.20 4.82 -14.13
C ASP A 229 19.98 4.69 -15.45
N ALA A 230 20.52 3.50 -15.73
CA ALA A 230 21.24 3.20 -16.98
C ALA A 230 20.30 2.91 -18.17
N ALA A 231 19.01 2.71 -17.93
CA ALA A 231 18.06 2.52 -19.00
C ALA A 231 18.01 3.81 -19.84
N PRO A 232 18.20 3.73 -21.17
CA PRO A 232 18.10 4.90 -22.01
C PRO A 232 16.74 5.53 -21.78
N ARG A 233 16.74 6.77 -21.26
CA ARG A 233 15.50 7.54 -21.13
C ARG A 233 14.85 7.51 -22.50
N PRO A 234 13.57 7.10 -22.61
CA PRO A 234 12.89 7.15 -23.88
C PRO A 234 13.08 8.57 -24.41
N ALA A 235 13.70 8.68 -25.60
CA ALA A 235 13.85 9.96 -26.27
C ALA A 235 12.49 10.65 -26.18
N PRO A 236 12.44 11.93 -25.76
CA PRO A 236 11.17 12.61 -25.56
C PRO A 236 10.36 12.36 -26.82
N ALA A 237 9.29 11.56 -26.69
CA ALA A 237 8.45 11.18 -27.80
C ALA A 237 8.14 12.49 -28.49
N ALA A 238 8.57 12.63 -29.74
CA ALA A 238 8.48 13.89 -30.48
C ALA A 238 7.08 14.41 -30.21
N VAL A 239 7.01 15.47 -29.39
CA VAL A 239 5.75 16.10 -29.05
C VAL A 239 5.28 16.53 -30.41
N GLN A 240 4.33 15.78 -30.98
CA GLN A 240 3.57 16.24 -32.11
C GLN A 240 2.97 17.52 -31.59
N ARG A 241 3.63 18.62 -31.96
CA ARG A 241 3.10 19.96 -31.83
C ARG A 241 1.83 19.85 -32.65
N TYR A 242 0.73 19.53 -31.98
CA TYR A 242 -0.59 19.76 -32.51
C TYR A 242 -0.56 21.21 -32.89
N ALA A 243 -0.43 21.46 -34.20
CA ALA A 243 -0.64 22.77 -34.75
C ALA A 243 -2.04 23.14 -34.25
N PRO A 244 -2.18 24.23 -33.47
CA PRO A 244 -3.50 24.67 -33.07
C PRO A 244 -4.33 24.83 -34.34
N PRO A 245 -5.58 24.35 -34.36
CA PRO A 245 -6.46 24.57 -35.51
C PRO A 245 -6.49 26.08 -35.80
N PRO A 246 -6.51 26.50 -37.07
CA PRO A 246 -6.53 27.91 -37.44
C PRO A 246 -7.66 28.60 -36.68
N ALA A 247 -7.29 29.62 -35.91
CA ALA A 247 -8.22 30.40 -35.12
C ALA A 247 -9.38 30.84 -36.02
N ALA A 248 -10.59 30.41 -35.68
CA ALA A 248 -11.80 30.98 -36.24
C ALA A 248 -11.72 32.50 -36.06
N ALA A 249 -11.91 33.23 -37.16
CA ALA A 249 -11.82 34.68 -37.20
C ALA A 249 -12.65 35.29 -36.06
N PRO A 250 -12.10 36.24 -35.29
CA PRO A 250 -12.86 36.90 -34.24
C PRO A 250 -14.07 37.62 -34.85
N PRO A 251 -15.26 37.56 -34.22
CA PRO A 251 -16.37 38.40 -34.62
C PRO A 251 -15.94 39.87 -34.53
N GLY A 252 -16.25 40.63 -35.57
CA GLY A 252 -15.83 42.02 -35.74
C GLY A 252 -16.20 42.92 -34.55
N PRO A 253 -15.45 44.00 -34.34
CA PRO A 253 -15.71 44.94 -33.25
C PRO A 253 -17.08 45.61 -33.41
N PRO A 254 -17.81 45.86 -32.31
CA PRO A 254 -18.99 46.71 -32.35
C PRO A 254 -18.58 48.16 -32.71
N PRO A 255 -19.34 48.84 -33.57
CA PRO A 255 -19.07 50.23 -33.93
C PRO A 255 -19.39 51.16 -32.75
N GLY A 256 -18.41 51.97 -32.34
CA GLY A 256 -18.64 53.20 -31.58
C GLY A 256 -18.15 53.20 -30.14
N LEU A 257 -16.86 53.47 -29.96
CA LEU A 257 -16.32 54.08 -28.73
C LEU A 257 -15.37 55.23 -29.10
N PRO A 258 -15.51 56.41 -28.49
CA PRO A 258 -14.71 57.60 -28.84
C PRO A 258 -13.25 57.49 -28.36
N PRO A 259 -12.32 58.19 -29.02
CA PRO A 259 -10.89 58.09 -28.76
C PRO A 259 -10.49 58.95 -27.56
N GLY A 260 -9.86 58.34 -26.56
CA GLY A 260 -9.25 59.10 -25.49
C GLY A 260 -8.70 58.24 -24.36
N LEU A 261 -7.38 58.32 -24.20
CA LEU A 261 -6.59 58.02 -23.00
C LEU A 261 -6.06 56.57 -22.83
N GLY A 262 -4.73 56.46 -22.97
CA GLY A 262 -3.93 55.80 -21.93
C GLY A 262 -3.26 54.47 -22.27
N ALA A 263 -2.05 54.57 -22.82
CA ALA A 263 -0.84 53.74 -22.68
C ALA A 263 -0.88 52.33 -22.02
N PRO A 264 -0.07 51.37 -22.53
CA PRO A 264 0.10 50.04 -21.95
C PRO A 264 1.02 50.07 -20.71
N VAL A 265 0.52 49.57 -19.57
CA VAL A 265 1.34 49.28 -18.40
C VAL A 265 1.96 47.89 -18.55
N ALA A 266 3.28 47.88 -18.42
CA ALA A 266 4.17 46.73 -18.55
C ALA A 266 3.84 45.60 -17.54
N ALA A 267 3.96 44.37 -18.03
CA ALA A 267 4.09 43.17 -17.21
C ALA A 267 5.43 43.18 -16.45
N PRO A 268 5.49 42.64 -15.23
CA PRO A 268 6.70 42.04 -14.72
C PRO A 268 6.53 40.53 -14.53
N SER A 269 7.25 39.79 -15.35
CA SER A 269 7.66 38.42 -15.10
C SER A 269 8.72 38.41 -14.00
N VAL A 270 8.48 37.71 -12.88
CA VAL A 270 9.53 37.34 -11.93
C VAL A 270 9.28 35.89 -11.48
N PRO A 271 10.14 34.92 -11.82
CA PRO A 271 10.14 33.63 -11.13
C PRO A 271 10.78 33.80 -9.75
N VAL A 272 9.98 33.58 -8.71
CA VAL A 272 10.42 33.52 -7.32
C VAL A 272 11.34 32.31 -7.14
N ALA A 273 12.59 32.56 -6.76
CA ALA A 273 13.56 31.53 -6.39
C ALA A 273 13.08 30.75 -5.14
N PRO A 274 13.34 29.44 -5.04
CA PRO A 274 13.01 28.68 -3.84
C PRO A 274 13.85 29.19 -2.66
N LEU A 275 13.18 29.68 -1.61
CA LEU A 275 13.79 30.02 -0.33
C LEU A 275 14.64 28.84 0.15
N THR A 276 15.94 29.08 0.28
CA THR A 276 16.87 28.23 1.00
C THR A 276 16.49 28.30 2.48
N ALA A 277 15.87 27.25 2.99
CA ALA A 277 15.48 27.13 4.39
C ALA A 277 16.73 27.22 5.28
N ALA A 278 16.66 28.10 6.29
CA ALA A 278 17.68 28.23 7.33
C ALA A 278 17.92 26.88 8.04
N PRO A 279 19.16 26.59 8.48
CA PRO A 279 19.48 25.33 9.15
C PRO A 279 18.68 25.22 10.45
N ALA A 280 17.75 24.25 10.48
CA ALA A 280 16.95 23.95 11.65
C ALA A 280 17.84 23.48 12.81
N ALA A 281 17.49 23.91 14.02
CA ALA A 281 18.17 23.52 15.26
C ALA A 281 18.34 21.98 15.36
N PRO A 282 19.47 21.48 15.89
CA PRO A 282 19.77 20.06 15.97
C PRO A 282 18.76 19.34 16.86
N GLY A 283 17.73 18.75 16.24
CA GLY A 283 16.69 17.97 16.92
C GLY A 283 15.26 18.21 16.42
N ALA A 284 15.00 19.27 15.63
CA ALA A 284 13.66 19.49 15.08
C ALA A 284 13.39 18.57 13.88
N LEU A 285 12.31 17.78 13.95
CA LEU A 285 11.87 16.96 12.82
C LEU A 285 11.40 17.88 11.66
N PRO A 286 11.68 17.51 10.40
CA PRO A 286 11.20 18.27 9.25
C PRO A 286 9.66 18.36 9.27
N TYR A 287 9.13 19.50 8.84
CA TYR A 287 7.70 19.82 8.89
C TYR A 287 7.06 19.65 10.28
N GLY A 288 7.84 19.82 11.36
CA GLY A 288 7.35 19.63 12.74
C GLY A 288 6.89 18.20 13.05
N GLY A 289 7.28 17.21 12.24
CA GLY A 289 6.80 15.83 12.40
C GLY A 289 5.45 15.54 11.74
N ASP A 290 4.91 16.45 10.91
CA ASP A 290 3.68 16.22 10.16
C ASP A 290 3.95 15.53 8.82
N VAL A 291 3.54 14.26 8.72
CA VAL A 291 3.65 13.44 7.51
C VAL A 291 2.80 14.00 6.37
N GLN A 292 1.63 14.60 6.66
CA GLN A 292 0.77 15.14 5.61
C GLN A 292 1.37 16.39 4.96
N ALA A 293 1.99 17.28 5.75
CA ALA A 293 2.73 18.42 5.22
C ALA A 293 3.91 17.97 4.33
N ALA A 294 4.65 16.94 4.74
CA ALA A 294 5.72 16.37 3.94
C ALA A 294 5.21 15.72 2.63
N MET A 295 4.06 15.04 2.67
CA MET A 295 3.43 14.46 1.48
C MET A 295 2.95 15.51 0.49
N ARG A 296 2.36 16.62 0.96
CA ARG A 296 1.93 17.74 0.10
C ARG A 296 3.11 18.34 -0.67
N ASN A 297 4.28 18.42 -0.03
CA ASN A 297 5.51 18.91 -0.65
C ASN A 297 6.31 17.82 -1.38
N GLN A 298 5.79 16.59 -1.47
CA GLN A 298 6.43 15.43 -2.10
C GLN A 298 7.85 15.12 -1.56
N ASP A 299 8.15 15.52 -0.33
CA ASP A 299 9.48 15.34 0.27
C ASP A 299 9.62 13.92 0.86
N ARG A 300 10.14 13.01 0.03
CA ARG A 300 10.36 11.61 0.40
C ARG A 300 11.44 11.42 1.48
N ALA A 301 12.34 12.38 1.67
CA ALA A 301 13.37 12.30 2.70
C ALA A 301 12.76 12.63 4.07
N ALA A 302 11.97 13.70 4.14
CA ALA A 302 11.25 14.09 5.34
C ALA A 302 10.24 13.01 5.78
N ILE A 303 9.47 12.43 4.86
CA ILE A 303 8.53 11.33 5.19
C ILE A 303 9.26 10.16 5.86
N ARG A 304 10.42 9.75 5.31
CA ARG A 304 11.23 8.65 5.88
C ARG A 304 11.77 9.00 7.27
N GLN A 305 12.24 10.23 7.47
CA GLN A 305 12.73 10.68 8.77
C GLN A 305 11.61 10.73 9.83
N ILE A 306 10.43 11.24 9.48
CA ILE A 306 9.28 11.31 10.40
C ILE A 306 8.78 9.90 10.75
N MET A 307 8.70 8.99 9.77
CA MET A 307 8.31 7.59 10.03
C MET A 307 9.32 6.86 10.91
N LYS A 308 10.63 7.03 10.68
CA LYS A 308 11.68 6.44 11.52
C LYS A 308 11.61 6.97 12.96
N ALA A 309 11.40 8.27 13.13
CA ALA A 309 11.26 8.89 14.44
C ALA A 309 10.03 8.37 15.21
N ARG A 310 8.89 8.20 14.53
CA ARG A 310 7.66 7.63 15.14
C ARG A 310 7.82 6.17 15.54
N GLY A 311 8.40 5.34 14.69
CA GLY A 311 8.64 3.92 15.02
C GLY A 311 9.53 3.76 16.26
N THR A 312 10.53 4.63 16.42
CA THR A 312 11.43 4.60 17.58
C THR A 312 10.73 5.02 18.89
N GLN A 313 9.74 5.93 18.83
CA GLN A 313 8.94 6.30 20.00
C GLN A 313 7.95 5.21 20.41
N GLU A 314 7.36 4.51 19.45
CA GLU A 314 6.39 3.44 19.72
C GLU A 314 7.07 2.23 20.38
N THR A 315 8.28 1.87 19.95
CA THR A 315 9.10 0.85 20.64
C THR A 315 9.51 1.28 22.05
N ARG A 316 9.82 2.56 22.28
CA ARG A 316 10.10 3.08 23.63
C ARG A 316 8.88 3.07 24.54
N ARG A 317 7.67 3.34 24.03
CA ARG A 317 6.43 3.20 24.81
C ARG A 317 6.11 1.75 25.16
N ALA A 318 6.40 0.81 24.25
CA ALA A 318 6.20 -0.61 24.50
C ALA A 318 7.20 -1.22 25.49
N SER A 319 8.38 -0.60 25.67
CA SER A 319 9.41 -1.02 26.64
C SER A 319 9.44 -0.19 27.93
N ALA A 320 8.48 0.70 28.15
CA ALA A 320 8.35 1.38 29.43
C ALA A 320 7.87 0.35 30.49
N PRO A 321 8.62 0.13 31.59
CA PRO A 321 8.23 -0.83 32.61
C PRO A 321 6.87 -0.42 33.19
N ALA A 322 5.92 -1.36 33.15
CA ALA A 322 4.59 -1.19 33.71
C ALA A 322 4.71 -0.75 35.17
N ALA A 323 4.37 0.52 35.43
CA ALA A 323 4.25 1.03 36.78
C ALA A 323 3.21 0.18 37.52
N LEU A 324 3.65 -0.43 38.62
CA LEU A 324 2.84 -1.26 39.50
C LEU A 324 1.53 -0.54 39.86
N PRO A 325 0.36 -1.21 39.77
CA PRO A 325 -0.88 -0.63 40.26
C PRO A 325 -0.80 -0.43 41.78
N PRO A 326 -1.37 0.65 42.32
CA PRO A 326 -1.38 0.90 43.76
C PRO A 326 -2.17 -0.20 44.49
N PRO A 327 -1.70 -0.67 45.65
CA PRO A 327 -2.40 -1.68 46.43
C PRO A 327 -3.54 -1.02 47.19
N GLY A 328 -4.74 -1.59 47.05
CA GLY A 328 -5.88 -1.25 47.90
C GLY A 328 -7.06 -0.74 47.11
N LEU A 329 -7.97 -1.66 46.79
CA LEU A 329 -9.37 -1.59 47.21
C LEU A 329 -9.98 -2.95 46.88
N ALA A 330 -9.99 -3.82 47.88
CA ALA A 330 -10.89 -4.95 47.93
C ALA A 330 -12.33 -4.42 48.01
N GLN A 331 -13.26 -4.96 47.22
CA GLN A 331 -14.63 -5.24 47.66
C GLN A 331 -15.50 -5.94 46.60
N SER A 332 -16.27 -6.90 47.12
CA SER A 332 -17.57 -7.41 46.68
C SER A 332 -17.71 -8.21 45.37
N THR A 333 -17.48 -9.50 45.55
CA THR A 333 -18.42 -10.61 45.28
C THR A 333 -19.84 -10.31 44.75
N SER A 334 -20.30 -11.28 43.95
CA SER A 334 -21.67 -11.72 43.64
C SER A 334 -22.45 -11.00 42.54
N GLN A 335 -22.58 -11.63 41.36
CA GLN A 335 -23.71 -12.54 41.03
C GLN A 335 -23.49 -13.23 39.67
N PRO A 336 -23.89 -14.51 39.51
CA PRO A 336 -23.97 -15.17 38.21
C PRO A 336 -25.32 -14.85 37.55
N THR A 337 -25.29 -14.24 36.37
CA THR A 337 -26.48 -14.01 35.54
C THR A 337 -26.91 -15.33 34.90
N GLU A 338 -28.09 -15.80 35.27
CA GLU A 338 -28.83 -16.87 34.62
C GLU A 338 -28.96 -16.62 33.11
N LEU A 339 -28.60 -17.63 32.34
CA LEU A 339 -28.88 -17.74 30.91
C LEU A 339 -30.34 -18.20 30.74
N PRO A 340 -31.17 -17.51 29.95
CA PRO A 340 -32.47 -18.05 29.56
C PRO A 340 -32.27 -19.23 28.61
N GLU A 341 -32.74 -20.40 29.05
CA GLU A 341 -33.09 -21.57 28.25
C GLU A 341 -33.90 -21.13 27.01
N MET A 342 -33.39 -21.46 25.83
CA MET A 342 -34.14 -21.38 24.59
C MET A 342 -34.61 -22.80 24.24
N PRO A 343 -35.91 -23.01 23.95
CA PRO A 343 -36.40 -24.34 23.63
C PRO A 343 -35.85 -24.85 22.31
N GLU A 344 -35.27 -26.04 22.36
CA GLU A 344 -34.99 -26.88 21.20
C GLU A 344 -36.30 -27.21 20.50
N THR A 345 -36.53 -26.62 19.34
CA THR A 345 -37.43 -27.20 18.36
C THR A 345 -36.96 -26.77 16.99
N ILE A 346 -36.54 -27.74 16.18
CA ILE A 346 -36.91 -27.91 14.77
C ILE A 346 -36.09 -29.09 14.23
N SER A 347 -36.72 -30.25 14.31
CA SER A 347 -36.36 -31.43 13.56
C SER A 347 -36.72 -31.19 12.09
N PHE A 348 -35.78 -30.74 11.25
CA PHE A 348 -35.97 -30.77 9.80
C PHE A 348 -35.55 -32.12 9.25
N LEU A 349 -36.55 -32.86 8.79
CA LEU A 349 -36.45 -34.13 8.10
C LEU A 349 -35.42 -34.09 6.96
N ARG A 350 -34.43 -34.99 7.06
CA ARG A 350 -33.76 -35.59 5.91
C ARG A 350 -34.82 -36.29 5.05
N SER A 351 -35.06 -35.78 3.84
CA SER A 351 -35.61 -36.60 2.75
C SER A 351 -34.87 -36.23 1.48
N SER A 352 -33.90 -37.07 1.11
CA SER A 352 -33.28 -37.07 -0.21
C SER A 352 -33.87 -38.24 -1.00
N PRO A 353 -34.58 -38.00 -2.12
CA PRO A 353 -34.80 -39.05 -3.10
C PRO A 353 -33.64 -39.05 -4.10
N LEU A 354 -32.82 -40.10 -4.02
CA LEU A 354 -31.98 -40.56 -5.12
C LEU A 354 -32.91 -40.97 -6.28
N GLY A 355 -32.97 -40.15 -7.31
CA GLY A 355 -33.58 -40.49 -8.59
C GLY A 355 -32.49 -40.66 -9.65
N ILE A 356 -31.87 -41.84 -9.70
CA ILE A 356 -31.08 -42.30 -10.84
C ILE A 356 -32.07 -42.93 -11.82
N ARG A 357 -32.18 -42.38 -13.03
CA ARG A 357 -32.78 -43.08 -14.18
C ARG A 357 -31.65 -43.65 -15.03
N LEU A 358 -31.78 -44.95 -15.31
CA LEU A 358 -31.02 -45.74 -16.27
C LEU A 358 -31.22 -45.24 -17.70
#